data_AF-A0A7M3S7I3-F1
#
_entry.id   AF-A0A7M3S7I3-F1
#
_cell.length_a   1.000
_cell.length_b   1.000
_cell.length_c   1.000
_cell.angle_alpha   90.00
_cell.angle_beta   90.00
_cell.angle_gamma   90.00
#
_symmetry.space_group_name_H-M   'P 1'
#
loop_
_entity.id
_entity.type
_entity.pdbx_description
1 polymer ?
#
loop_
_entity_poly.entity_id
_entity_poly.type
_entity_poly.pdbx_seq_one_letter_code
_entity_poly.pdbx_strand_id
1 'polypeptide(L)'
;PHALEARMARSYPLAEKYLAMFPSGLVAVVAGGISFCASSFMAVLLLLSLLEESVLLEMTFRDRQLVWYLTVTTGVFAIARSFASTESSPFMLHGDCDEAMLQLSAETHHFPKEWRGSCRSYDVRDSFLALFPYKTVLFAQECLSVLMAPYILCVSLPHATRELLLFIRSHSLSVPNVGAV
;
A
#
# COMPACT_ATOMS: atom_id res chain seq x y z
N PRO A 1 -10.21 -6.68 22.89
CA PRO A 1 -9.59 -5.54 22.17
C PRO A 1 -8.06 -5.50 22.32
N HIS A 2 -7.51 -5.23 23.51
CA HIS A 2 -6.06 -5.03 23.73
C HIS A 2 -5.18 -6.23 23.35
N ALA A 3 -5.64 -7.47 23.59
CA ALA A 3 -4.88 -8.67 23.25
C ALA A 3 -4.69 -8.86 21.73
N LEU A 4 -5.69 -8.45 20.93
CA LEU A 4 -5.59 -8.47 19.47
C LEU A 4 -4.68 -7.36 18.96
N GLU A 5 -4.83 -6.14 19.48
CA GLU A 5 -3.99 -4.99 19.12
C GLU A 5 -2.52 -5.26 19.40
N ALA A 6 -2.19 -5.86 20.55
CA ALA A 6 -0.82 -6.23 20.88
C ALA A 6 -0.22 -7.23 19.88
N ARG A 7 -1.00 -8.23 19.43
CA ARG A 7 -0.58 -9.20 18.41
C ARG A 7 -0.41 -8.54 17.05
N MET A 8 -1.36 -7.69 16.65
CA MET A 8 -1.28 -6.94 15.40
C MET A 8 -0.05 -6.03 15.35
N ALA A 9 0.25 -5.31 16.44
CA ALA A 9 1.41 -4.44 16.55
C ALA A 9 2.74 -5.20 16.41
N ARG A 10 2.84 -6.42 16.98
CA ARG A 10 4.02 -7.30 16.82
C ARG A 10 4.14 -7.87 15.41
N SER A 11 3.01 -8.21 14.79
CA SER A 11 2.97 -8.77 13.43
C SER A 11 3.27 -7.75 12.33
N TYR A 12 3.00 -6.46 12.57
CA TYR A 12 3.15 -5.38 11.59
C TYR A 12 4.55 -5.28 10.96
N PRO A 13 5.66 -5.19 11.72
CA PRO A 13 7.00 -5.16 11.13
C PRO A 13 7.38 -6.46 10.40
N LEU A 14 6.84 -7.61 10.83
CA LEU A 14 7.05 -8.90 10.16
C LEU A 14 6.32 -8.94 8.81
N ALA A 15 5.12 -8.37 8.73
CA ALA A 15 4.36 -8.24 7.49
C ALA A 15 5.06 -7.31 6.48
N GLU A 16 5.58 -6.17 6.94
CA GLU A 16 6.35 -5.26 6.08
C GLU A 16 7.63 -5.93 5.58
N LYS A 17 8.35 -6.67 6.44
CA LYS A 17 9.52 -7.45 6.06
C LYS A 17 9.16 -8.53 5.02
N TYR A 18 8.03 -9.22 5.16
CA TYR A 18 7.56 -10.20 4.19
C TYR A 18 7.31 -9.57 2.82
N LEU A 19 6.55 -8.46 2.77
CA LEU A 19 6.25 -7.76 1.53
C LEU A 19 7.48 -7.15 0.87
N ALA A 20 8.46 -6.69 1.64
CA ALA A 20 9.72 -6.14 1.14
C ALA A 20 10.59 -7.16 0.39
N MET A 21 10.35 -8.47 0.56
CA MET A 21 11.04 -9.51 -0.21
C MET A 21 10.53 -9.64 -1.65
N PHE A 22 9.37 -9.06 -1.98
CA PHE A 22 8.82 -9.09 -3.33
C PHE A 22 9.29 -7.87 -4.13
N PRO A 23 9.90 -8.07 -5.31
CA PRO A 23 10.36 -6.97 -6.13
C PRO A 23 9.18 -6.20 -6.73
N SER A 24 9.19 -4.87 -6.59
CA SER A 24 8.25 -3.95 -7.24
C SER A 24 8.69 -3.67 -8.69
N GLY A 25 8.98 -4.72 -9.46
CA GLY A 25 9.74 -4.62 -10.72
C GLY A 25 9.20 -3.61 -11.73
N LEU A 26 7.89 -3.64 -12.02
CA LEU A 26 7.31 -2.73 -13.03
C LEU A 26 7.25 -1.28 -12.55
N VAL A 27 6.86 -1.05 -11.29
CA VAL A 27 6.73 0.30 -10.73
C VAL A 27 8.10 0.96 -10.63
N ALA A 28 9.12 0.22 -10.17
CA ALA A 28 10.48 0.71 -10.07
C ALA A 28 11.08 1.05 -11.44
N VAL A 29 10.84 0.24 -12.48
CA VAL A 29 11.31 0.50 -13.85
C VAL A 29 10.67 1.76 -14.43
N VAL A 30 9.34 1.89 -14.32
CA VAL A 30 8.62 3.08 -14.83
C VAL A 30 9.05 4.33 -14.08
N ALA A 31 9.13 4.25 -12.75
CA ALA A 31 9.61 5.35 -11.91
C ALA A 31 11.06 5.73 -12.25
N GLY A 32 11.91 4.75 -12.52
CA GLY A 32 13.27 4.96 -13.01
C GLY A 32 13.30 5.76 -14.30
N GLY A 33 12.50 5.36 -15.30
CA GLY A 33 12.37 6.08 -16.57
C GLY A 33 11.90 7.54 -16.39
N ILE A 34 10.86 7.75 -15.58
CA ILE A 34 10.35 9.11 -15.28
C ILE A 34 11.43 9.94 -14.57
N SER A 35 12.12 9.36 -13.58
CA SER A 35 13.18 10.04 -12.85
C SER A 35 14.34 10.45 -13.77
N PHE A 36 14.70 9.60 -14.73
CA PHE A 36 15.73 9.90 -15.72
C PHE A 36 15.33 11.10 -16.59
N CYS A 37 14.13 11.07 -17.18
CA CYS A 37 13.61 12.17 -17.99
C CYS A 37 13.52 13.49 -17.19
N ALA A 38 12.94 13.45 -15.99
CA ALA A 38 12.81 14.63 -15.12
C ALA A 38 14.18 15.19 -14.71
N SER A 39 15.14 14.33 -14.39
CA SER A 39 16.50 14.73 -14.03
C SER A 39 17.26 15.37 -15.20
N SER A 40 17.03 14.94 -16.43
CA SER A 40 17.66 15.53 -17.62
C SER A 40 17.19 16.97 -17.82
N PHE A 41 15.88 17.24 -17.74
CA PHE A 41 15.35 18.60 -17.80
C PHE A 41 15.81 19.46 -16.62
N MET A 42 15.78 18.90 -15.40
CA MET A 42 16.26 19.57 -14.20
C MET A 42 17.74 19.95 -14.32
N ALA A 43 18.59 19.05 -14.82
CA ALA A 43 20.02 19.29 -15.00
C ALA A 43 20.31 20.41 -16.00
N VAL A 44 19.56 20.46 -17.12
CA VAL A 44 19.69 21.55 -18.11
C VAL A 44 19.28 22.90 -17.48
N LEU A 45 18.17 22.95 -16.74
CA LEU A 45 17.71 24.17 -16.08
C LEU A 45 18.68 24.64 -14.99
N LEU A 46 19.24 23.70 -14.21
CA LEU A 46 20.27 24.00 -13.21
C LEU A 46 21.56 24.50 -13.86
N LEU A 47 21.98 23.92 -14.99
CA LEU A 47 23.17 24.37 -15.70
C LEU A 47 23.00 25.80 -16.26
N LEU A 48 21.82 26.12 -16.81
CA LEU A 48 21.49 27.49 -17.20
C LEU A 48 21.51 28.44 -15.99
N SER A 49 21.00 28.01 -14.84
CA SER A 49 21.07 28.78 -13.58
C SER A 49 22.49 29.14 -13.17
N LEU A 50 23.44 28.22 -13.38
CA LEU A 50 24.83 28.39 -12.97
C LEU A 50 25.60 29.31 -13.91
N LEU A 51 25.20 29.37 -15.19
CA LEU A 51 25.80 30.28 -16.16
C LEU A 51 25.31 31.71 -15.93
N GLU A 52 23.99 31.90 -15.83
CA GLU A 52 23.37 33.20 -15.64
C GLU A 52 22.13 33.08 -14.73
N GLU A 53 22.23 33.62 -13.52
CA GLU A 53 21.13 33.57 -12.53
C GLU A 53 19.89 34.35 -12.98
N SER A 54 20.09 35.44 -13.73
CA SER A 54 19.02 36.29 -14.27
C SER A 54 18.10 35.56 -15.24
N VAL A 55 18.63 34.59 -16.01
CA VAL A 55 17.83 33.81 -16.96
C VAL A 55 16.69 33.09 -16.24
N LEU A 56 16.93 32.54 -15.06
CA LEU A 56 15.94 31.72 -14.36
C LEU A 56 14.73 32.52 -13.85
N LEU A 57 14.98 33.76 -13.43
CA LEU A 57 13.99 34.66 -12.83
C LEU A 57 13.27 35.53 -13.88
N GLU A 58 13.99 36.00 -14.90
CA GLU A 58 13.49 37.00 -15.86
C GLU A 58 12.95 36.36 -17.14
N MET A 59 13.50 35.22 -17.56
CA MET A 59 13.05 34.56 -18.79
C MET A 59 11.72 33.85 -18.55
N THR A 60 10.68 34.36 -19.22
CA THR A 60 9.34 33.80 -19.19
C THR A 60 9.14 32.90 -20.41
N PHE A 61 8.78 31.63 -20.16
CA PHE A 61 8.40 30.69 -21.20
C PHE A 61 6.94 30.30 -21.01
N ARG A 62 6.10 30.61 -22.02
CA ARG A 62 4.67 30.26 -22.05
C ARG A 62 3.93 30.73 -20.79
N ASP A 63 4.14 32.01 -20.46
CA ASP A 63 3.54 32.74 -19.33
C ASP A 63 3.97 32.30 -17.92
N ARG A 64 5.03 31.50 -17.79
CA ARG A 64 5.62 31.11 -16.50
C ARG A 64 7.13 31.31 -16.49
N GLN A 65 7.68 31.63 -15.32
CA GLN A 65 9.14 31.73 -15.10
C GLN A 65 9.79 30.34 -15.15
N LEU A 66 11.06 30.27 -15.55
CA LEU A 66 11.83 29.02 -15.56
C LEU A 66 11.93 28.38 -14.17
N VAL A 67 11.88 29.18 -13.09
CA VAL A 67 11.81 28.68 -11.69
C VAL A 67 10.64 27.71 -11.52
N TRP A 68 9.48 28.01 -12.11
CA TRP A 68 8.29 27.17 -12.00
C TRP A 68 8.49 25.79 -12.64
N TYR A 69 9.16 25.73 -13.79
CA TYR A 69 9.48 24.45 -14.44
C TYR A 69 10.56 23.69 -13.67
N LEU A 70 11.53 24.38 -13.08
CA LEU A 70 12.54 23.78 -12.21
C LEU A 70 11.89 23.17 -10.96
N THR A 71 10.96 23.86 -10.30
CA THR A 71 10.27 23.31 -9.12
C THR A 71 9.41 22.10 -9.47
N VAL A 72 8.69 22.14 -10.59
CA VAL A 72 7.87 21.01 -11.05
C VAL A 72 8.76 19.80 -11.41
N THR A 73 9.80 19.98 -12.21
CA THR A 73 10.72 18.88 -12.59
C THR A 73 11.44 18.30 -11.38
N THR A 74 11.85 19.14 -10.42
CA THR A 74 12.46 18.69 -9.15
C THR A 74 11.46 17.89 -8.30
N GLY A 75 10.21 18.36 -8.18
CA GLY A 75 9.15 17.64 -7.47
C GLY A 75 8.84 16.28 -8.10
N VAL A 76 8.70 16.24 -9.42
CA VAL A 76 8.48 14.99 -10.17
C VAL A 76 9.68 14.05 -10.00
N PHE A 77 10.91 14.56 -10.08
CA PHE A 77 12.12 13.77 -9.84
C PHE A 77 12.14 13.18 -8.42
N ALA A 78 11.85 13.97 -7.39
CA ALA A 78 11.84 13.52 -6.00
C ALA A 78 10.80 12.42 -5.76
N ILE A 79 9.58 12.58 -6.29
CA ILE A 79 8.51 11.59 -6.19
C ILE A 79 8.89 10.32 -6.96
N ALA A 80 9.34 10.44 -8.22
CA ALA A 80 9.74 9.30 -9.03
C ALA A 80 10.93 8.55 -8.39
N ARG A 81 11.88 9.28 -7.79
CA ARG A 81 13.03 8.67 -7.12
C ARG A 81 12.60 7.84 -5.93
N SER A 82 11.64 8.29 -5.12
CA SER A 82 11.06 7.55 -3.98
C SER A 82 10.62 6.13 -4.37
N PHE A 83 9.91 6.00 -5.50
CA PHE A 83 9.48 4.71 -6.02
C PHE A 83 10.62 3.88 -6.61
N ALA A 84 11.57 4.52 -7.31
CA ALA A 84 12.73 3.84 -7.90
C ALA A 84 13.76 3.37 -6.85
N SER A 85 13.85 4.03 -5.68
CA SER A 85 14.72 3.62 -4.57
C SER A 85 14.12 2.55 -3.66
N THR A 86 12.93 2.01 -4.01
CA THR A 86 12.46 0.75 -3.43
C THR A 86 13.26 -0.41 -4.05
N GLU A 87 14.60 -0.31 -4.01
CA GLU A 87 15.46 -1.45 -4.27
C GLU A 87 15.39 -2.31 -3.02
N SER A 88 14.64 -3.41 -3.13
CA SER A 88 14.76 -4.54 -2.22
C SER A 88 16.24 -4.88 -2.14
N SER A 89 16.87 -4.63 -0.97
CA SER A 89 18.28 -4.95 -0.81
C SER A 89 18.53 -6.41 -1.24
N PRO A 90 19.65 -6.73 -1.91
CA PRO A 90 19.93 -8.10 -2.34
C PRO A 90 19.80 -9.11 -1.18
N PHE A 91 20.12 -8.64 0.03
CA PHE A 91 19.97 -9.38 1.28
C PHE A 91 18.53 -9.76 1.63
N MET A 92 17.53 -8.92 1.33
CA MET A 92 16.11 -9.25 1.51
C MET A 92 15.56 -10.13 0.37
N LEU A 93 16.07 -9.99 -0.85
CA LEU A 93 15.62 -10.78 -2.01
C LEU A 93 15.94 -12.29 -1.86
N HIS A 94 16.99 -12.61 -1.10
CA HIS A 94 17.42 -13.96 -0.74
C HIS A 94 16.84 -14.47 0.59
N GLY A 95 15.95 -13.72 1.24
CA GLY A 95 15.29 -14.18 2.46
C GLY A 95 14.33 -15.34 2.20
N ASP A 96 14.30 -16.30 3.13
CA ASP A 96 13.35 -17.41 3.10
C ASP A 96 11.94 -16.90 3.37
N CYS A 97 11.16 -16.73 2.30
CA CYS A 97 9.78 -16.25 2.35
C CYS A 97 8.89 -17.12 3.25
N ASP A 98 9.17 -18.42 3.27
CA ASP A 98 8.46 -19.38 4.13
C ASP A 98 8.77 -19.13 5.61
N GLU A 99 10.03 -18.82 5.98
CA GLU A 99 10.38 -18.53 7.37
C GLU A 99 9.73 -17.23 7.86
N ALA A 100 9.76 -16.17 7.04
CA ALA A 100 9.13 -14.90 7.38
C ALA A 100 7.61 -15.05 7.55
N MET A 101 6.97 -15.82 6.66
CA MET A 101 5.53 -16.10 6.75
C MET A 101 5.20 -16.98 7.97
N LEU A 102 6.06 -17.93 8.34
CA LEU A 102 5.92 -18.72 9.56
C LEU A 102 5.99 -17.83 10.80
N GLN A 103 6.97 -16.94 10.90
CA GLN A 103 7.08 -15.98 12.01
C GLN A 103 5.85 -15.07 12.10
N LEU A 104 5.35 -14.59 10.95
CA LEU A 104 4.15 -13.78 10.88
C LEU A 104 2.89 -14.55 11.31
N SER A 105 2.78 -15.81 10.88
CA SER A 105 1.67 -16.69 11.25
C SER A 105 1.68 -17.06 12.74
N ALA A 106 2.86 -17.09 13.37
CA ALA A 106 2.99 -17.33 14.80
C ALA A 106 2.35 -16.20 15.63
N GLU A 107 2.36 -14.96 15.14
CA GLU A 107 1.70 -13.83 15.81
C GLU A 107 0.21 -13.72 15.43
N THR A 108 -0.12 -13.89 14.15
CA THR A 108 -1.50 -13.73 13.62
C THR A 108 -2.40 -14.94 13.84
N HIS A 109 -1.81 -16.13 14.04
CA HIS A 109 -2.47 -17.44 14.08
C HIS A 109 -3.29 -17.77 12.82
N HIS A 110 -2.99 -17.11 11.70
CA HIS A 110 -3.66 -17.32 10.43
C HIS A 110 -2.65 -17.82 9.39
N PHE A 111 -2.84 -19.05 8.92
CA PHE A 111 -2.01 -19.63 7.86
C PHE A 111 -2.83 -20.62 7.02
N PRO A 112 -3.49 -20.13 5.95
CA PRO A 112 -4.23 -20.95 5.01
C PRO A 112 -3.37 -22.10 4.46
N LYS A 113 -4.01 -23.23 4.13
CA LYS A 113 -3.29 -24.43 3.65
C LYS A 113 -2.63 -24.17 2.30
N GLU A 114 -3.23 -23.30 1.50
CA GLU A 114 -2.85 -22.91 0.15
C GLU A 114 -1.51 -22.15 0.14
N TRP A 115 -1.12 -21.53 1.25
CA TRP A 115 0.12 -20.75 1.32
C TRP A 115 1.35 -21.63 1.56
N ARG A 116 1.16 -22.86 2.04
CA ARG A 116 2.24 -23.76 2.46
C ARG A 116 3.13 -24.16 1.27
N GLY A 117 4.42 -23.86 1.37
CA GLY A 117 5.40 -24.18 0.34
C GLY A 117 5.29 -23.33 -0.93
N SER A 118 4.48 -22.27 -0.90
CA SER A 118 4.31 -21.32 -2.00
C SER A 118 4.37 -19.87 -1.52
N CYS A 119 4.98 -19.59 -0.36
CA CYS A 119 5.00 -18.26 0.24
C CYS A 119 5.73 -17.21 -0.61
N ARG A 120 6.54 -17.60 -1.60
CA ARG A 120 7.19 -16.70 -2.57
C ARG A 120 6.33 -16.40 -3.80
N SER A 121 5.17 -17.04 -3.96
CA SER A 121 4.27 -16.77 -5.09
C SER A 121 3.57 -15.42 -4.94
N TYR A 122 3.35 -14.75 -6.07
CA TYR A 122 2.56 -13.52 -6.12
C TYR A 122 1.08 -13.76 -5.74
N ASP A 123 0.54 -14.95 -5.97
CA ASP A 123 -0.83 -15.29 -5.57
C ASP A 123 -1.01 -15.25 -4.05
N VAL A 124 0.00 -15.75 -3.31
CA VAL A 124 0.02 -15.70 -1.83
C VAL A 124 0.22 -14.27 -1.35
N ARG A 125 1.13 -13.51 -1.99
CA ARG A 125 1.31 -12.08 -1.71
C ARG A 125 0.00 -11.31 -1.87
N ASP A 126 -0.73 -11.51 -2.96
CA ASP A 126 -1.95 -10.77 -3.27
C ASP A 126 -3.10 -11.16 -2.32
N SER A 127 -3.21 -12.46 -2.00
CA SER A 127 -4.11 -12.95 -0.95
C SER A 127 -3.78 -12.34 0.42
N PHE A 128 -2.49 -12.19 0.73
CA PHE A 128 -2.03 -11.55 1.96
C PHE A 128 -2.31 -10.04 1.95
N LEU A 129 -2.09 -9.34 0.83
CA LEU A 129 -2.40 -7.91 0.67
C LEU A 129 -3.90 -7.61 0.80
N ALA A 130 -4.78 -8.58 0.55
CA ALA A 130 -6.20 -8.44 0.84
C ALA A 130 -6.48 -8.33 2.36
N LEU A 131 -5.64 -8.94 3.20
CA LEU A 131 -5.70 -8.85 4.66
C LEU A 131 -4.88 -7.66 5.20
N PHE A 132 -3.79 -7.30 4.52
CA PHE A 132 -2.88 -6.22 4.88
C PHE A 132 -2.73 -5.22 3.71
N PRO A 133 -3.78 -4.42 3.42
CA PRO A 133 -3.76 -3.49 2.30
C PRO A 133 -2.81 -2.31 2.55
N TYR A 134 -2.30 -1.72 1.47
CA TYR A 134 -1.53 -0.48 1.56
C TYR A 134 -2.37 0.65 2.13
N LYS A 135 -1.75 1.54 2.92
CA LYS A 135 -2.42 2.71 3.52
C LYS A 135 -3.13 3.61 2.50
N THR A 136 -2.59 3.74 1.29
CA THR A 136 -3.22 4.51 0.20
C THR A 136 -4.50 3.86 -0.29
N VAL A 137 -4.53 2.52 -0.39
CA VAL A 137 -5.74 1.75 -0.74
C VAL A 137 -6.78 1.89 0.36
N LEU A 138 -6.37 1.79 1.63
CA LEU A 138 -7.26 1.96 2.78
C LEU A 138 -7.90 3.36 2.78
N PHE A 139 -7.10 4.41 2.58
CA PHE A 139 -7.62 5.78 2.48
C PHE A 139 -8.64 5.95 1.34
N ALA A 140 -8.36 5.38 0.16
CA ALA A 140 -9.31 5.40 -0.95
C ALA A 140 -10.61 4.64 -0.62
N GLN A 141 -10.51 3.50 0.07
CA GLN A 141 -11.66 2.74 0.55
C GLN A 141 -12.48 3.52 1.57
N GLU A 142 -11.83 4.25 2.49
CA GLU A 142 -12.51 5.11 3.47
C GLU A 142 -13.31 6.21 2.76
N CYS A 143 -12.71 6.89 1.77
CA CYS A 143 -13.43 7.88 0.96
C CYS A 143 -14.63 7.25 0.21
N LEU A 144 -14.43 6.08 -0.39
CA LEU A 144 -15.50 5.37 -1.10
C LEU A 144 -16.60 4.87 -0.16
N SER A 145 -16.26 4.50 1.08
CA SER A 145 -17.20 3.98 2.07
C SER A 145 -18.29 4.98 2.43
N VAL A 146 -17.97 6.28 2.45
CA VAL A 146 -18.94 7.35 2.71
C VAL A 146 -20.05 7.36 1.66
N LEU A 147 -19.71 7.07 0.40
CA LEU A 147 -20.65 7.01 -0.71
C LEU A 147 -21.39 5.67 -0.76
N MET A 148 -20.70 4.56 -0.47
CA MET A 148 -21.25 3.21 -0.58
C MET A 148 -22.12 2.79 0.61
N ALA A 149 -21.87 3.32 1.81
CA ALA A 149 -22.63 3.00 3.01
C ALA A 149 -24.15 3.17 2.86
N PRO A 150 -24.70 4.30 2.38
CA PRO A 150 -26.15 4.43 2.19
C PRO A 150 -26.70 3.45 1.16
N TYR A 151 -25.96 3.15 0.10
CA TYR A 151 -26.36 2.16 -0.90
C TYR A 151 -26.44 0.75 -0.30
N ILE A 152 -25.41 0.34 0.45
CA ILE A 152 -25.37 -0.96 1.12
C ILE A 152 -26.54 -1.09 2.11
N LEU A 153 -26.81 -0.06 2.91
CA LEU A 153 -27.88 -0.08 3.92
C LEU A 153 -29.28 -0.08 3.30
N CYS A 154 -29.51 0.70 2.24
CA CYS A 154 -30.84 0.84 1.65
C CYS A 154 -31.19 -0.25 0.62
N VAL A 155 -30.20 -0.84 -0.04
CA VAL A 155 -30.42 -1.77 -1.17
C VAL A 155 -29.91 -3.18 -0.86
N SER A 156 -28.63 -3.32 -0.48
CA SER A 156 -28.02 -4.65 -0.29
C SER A 156 -28.48 -5.35 0.99
N LEU A 157 -28.53 -4.63 2.11
CA LEU A 157 -28.86 -5.19 3.43
C LEU A 157 -30.31 -5.72 3.53
N PRO A 158 -31.35 -5.04 3.00
CA PRO A 158 -32.70 -5.58 2.99
C PRO A 158 -32.81 -6.90 2.23
N HIS A 159 -32.02 -7.07 1.16
CA HIS A 159 -32.02 -8.32 0.38
C HIS A 159 -31.44 -9.51 1.17
N ALA A 160 -30.43 -9.27 2.01
CA ALA A 160 -29.79 -10.29 2.84
C ALA A 160 -30.51 -10.56 4.19
N THR A 161 -31.57 -9.82 4.51
CA THR A 161 -32.19 -9.83 5.85
C THR A 161 -32.70 -11.22 6.26
N ARG A 162 -33.24 -12.00 5.32
CA ARG A 162 -33.72 -13.36 5.61
C ARG A 162 -32.60 -14.28 6.09
N GLU A 163 -31.45 -14.25 5.42
CA GLU A 163 -30.29 -15.07 5.77
C GLU A 163 -29.69 -14.64 7.10
N LEU A 164 -29.62 -13.33 7.36
CA LEU A 164 -29.17 -12.79 8.64
C LEU A 164 -30.05 -13.27 9.81
N LEU A 165 -31.38 -13.24 9.67
CA LEU A 165 -32.29 -13.72 10.71
C LEU A 165 -32.14 -15.23 10.96
N LEU A 166 -31.94 -16.01 9.90
CA LEU A 166 -31.67 -17.45 10.02
C LEU A 166 -30.33 -17.73 10.71
N PHE A 167 -29.29 -16.97 10.39
CA PHE A 167 -27.99 -17.08 11.05
C PHE A 167 -28.11 -16.79 12.54
N ILE A 168 -28.73 -15.66 12.93
CA ILE A 168 -28.93 -15.30 14.34
C ILE A 168 -29.71 -16.40 15.07
N ARG A 169 -30.84 -16.86 14.52
CA ARG A 169 -31.65 -17.90 15.17
C ARG A 169 -30.92 -19.23 15.31
N SER A 170 -30.08 -19.61 14.34
CA SER A 170 -29.35 -20.89 14.36
C SER A 170 -28.08 -20.85 15.22
N HIS A 171 -27.49 -19.68 15.44
CA HIS A 171 -26.22 -19.52 16.15
C HIS A 171 -26.34 -18.81 17.51
N SER A 172 -27.55 -18.49 17.98
CA SER A 172 -27.76 -17.95 19.33
C SER A 172 -27.95 -19.08 20.35
N LEU A 173 -27.09 -19.11 21.36
CA LEU A 173 -27.19 -20.02 22.51
C LEU A 173 -27.51 -19.23 23.78
N SER A 174 -28.54 -19.66 24.51
CA SER A 174 -28.88 -19.03 25.79
C SER A 174 -28.09 -19.69 26.92
N VAL A 175 -27.11 -18.98 27.47
CA VAL A 175 -26.27 -19.45 28.58
C VAL A 175 -26.83 -18.91 29.91
N PRO A 176 -27.09 -19.77 30.93
CA PRO A 176 -27.58 -19.32 32.23
C PRO A 176 -26.66 -18.26 32.86
N ASN A 177 -27.24 -17.20 33.43
CA ASN A 177 -26.54 -16.06 34.05
C ASN A 177 -25.69 -15.20 33.11
N VAL A 178 -25.72 -15.44 31.79
CA VAL A 178 -25.04 -14.61 30.77
C VAL A 178 -26.04 -14.05 29.76
N GLY A 179 -27.02 -14.84 29.31
CA GLY A 179 -28.02 -14.45 28.31
C GLY A 179 -27.78 -15.14 26.96
N ALA A 180 -28.31 -14.55 25.88
CA ALA A 180 -28.09 -15.04 24.52
C ALA A 180 -26.70 -14.60 24.02
N VAL A 181 -25.91 -15.57 23.56
CA VAL A 181 -24.56 -15.40 22.99
C VAL A 181 -24.53 -15.93 21.57
#